data_AF-A0A7R9F2B7-F1
#
_entry.id   AF-A0A7R9F2B7-F1
#
_cell.length_a   1.000
_cell.length_b   1.000
_cell.length_c   1.000
_cell.angle_alpha   90.00
_cell.angle_beta   90.00
_cell.angle_gamma   90.00
#
_symmetry.space_group_name_H-M   'P 1'
#
loop_
_entity.id
_entity.type
_entity.pdbx_description
1 polymer ?
#
loop_
_entity_poly.entity_id
_entity_poly.type
_entity_poly.pdbx_seq_one_letter_code
_entity_poly.pdbx_strand_id
1 'polypeptide(L)'
;MHKIVCCVGETVAGSSEGSTVELGEAWSMVVGREASHQRQPLIYGIRRKQLSYTLSLAAQSAHSVARTISTLEPTLPSLNPSKERSKLKFGGKKEQERLRKRRKEQITASVRLLVLIRQSGTEIRNIIQLSVDSIKAEISRLGRMWCLIPCTVATLVLTLVLTPQVSGEDKCIWYGVCNTNQQNLKQDCYYNGTAKQLNDQDAISTLQGICPHLVKGFKEPIPYFVPLSSVVDASQVYTCCSAEQVGVLSSNIGLAKTLMTRCATCYKNLLRQLCDFTCGTFQSQFMVPVGIKPTTGIYASADTPCEYRKDYIDELDVHLSMDYGFGTYNSCSAVSLVSSGGKVTDAMCIHQGQTGCSAERFFGYMGSTKYNSLVPFQINYKIGDDAPDGIIPYDETAIPCEQPYDVSTTFMY
;
A
#
# COMPACT_ATOMS: atom_id res chain seq x y z
N MET A 1 4.04 36.16 28.57
CA MET A 1 2.81 36.55 27.84
C MET A 1 3.02 36.26 26.36
N HIS A 2 2.56 35.12 25.86
CA HIS A 2 2.49 34.87 24.42
C HIS A 2 1.07 34.41 24.08
N LYS A 3 0.37 35.27 23.35
CA LYS A 3 -0.96 34.99 22.79
C LYS A 3 -0.77 34.01 21.64
N ILE A 4 -1.32 32.81 21.78
CA ILE A 4 -1.66 31.96 20.65
C ILE A 4 -2.91 32.58 20.04
N VAL A 5 -2.78 33.23 18.88
CA VAL A 5 -3.93 33.67 18.09
C VAL A 5 -4.27 32.51 17.15
N CYS A 6 -5.29 31.73 17.51
CA CYS A 6 -5.95 30.84 16.57
C CYS A 6 -6.90 31.69 15.72
N CYS A 7 -6.58 31.92 14.44
CA CYS A 7 -7.56 32.46 13.49
C CYS A 7 -8.47 31.32 13.04
N VAL A 8 -9.69 31.32 13.56
CA VAL A 8 -10.82 30.56 13.00
C VAL A 8 -11.28 31.29 11.73
N GLY A 9 -11.44 30.56 10.63
CA GLY A 9 -11.85 31.12 9.36
C GLY A 9 -13.25 31.75 9.41
N GLU A 10 -13.36 32.99 8.95
CA GLU A 10 -14.63 33.63 8.65
C GLU A 10 -15.13 33.15 7.28
N THR A 11 -16.17 32.31 7.27
CA THR A 11 -17.07 32.18 6.12
C THR A 11 -18.12 33.27 6.21
N VAL A 12 -18.12 34.19 5.25
CA VAL A 12 -19.09 35.27 5.11
C VAL A 12 -20.49 34.70 4.86
N ALA A 13 -21.44 35.19 5.65
CA ALA A 13 -22.85 34.82 5.66
C ALA A 13 -23.62 35.37 4.45
N GLY A 14 -24.50 34.53 3.89
CA GLY A 14 -25.63 34.93 3.05
C GLY A 14 -26.94 34.67 3.81
N SER A 15 -27.77 35.69 3.92
CA SER A 15 -29.08 35.69 4.59
C SER A 15 -30.18 35.05 3.74
N SER A 16 -31.05 34.23 4.33
CA SER A 16 -32.52 34.29 4.14
C SER A 16 -33.27 33.29 5.05
N GLU A 17 -34.22 33.87 5.79
CA GLU A 17 -35.56 33.38 6.16
C GLU A 17 -35.80 31.93 6.65
N GLY A 18 -36.09 31.89 7.96
CA GLY A 18 -37.13 31.12 8.66
C GLY A 18 -37.79 29.90 8.04
N SER A 19 -37.65 28.77 8.72
CA SER A 19 -38.68 27.73 8.85
C SER A 19 -38.38 26.88 10.09
N THR A 20 -39.30 26.92 11.06
CA THR A 20 -39.35 26.03 12.23
C THR A 20 -39.72 24.61 11.80
N VAL A 21 -38.92 23.60 12.17
CA VAL A 21 -39.40 22.21 12.29
C VAL A 21 -38.69 21.52 13.47
N GLU A 22 -39.53 20.83 14.23
CA GLU A 22 -39.43 20.03 15.45
C GLU A 22 -38.11 19.30 15.80
N LEU A 23 -37.85 19.30 17.11
CA LEU A 23 -36.80 18.55 17.80
C LEU A 23 -37.14 17.04 17.83
N GLY A 24 -36.32 16.23 17.16
CA GLY A 24 -36.30 14.77 17.25
C GLY A 24 -35.00 14.27 17.90
N GLU A 25 -35.15 13.28 18.76
CA GLU A 25 -34.21 12.79 19.78
C GLU A 25 -32.80 12.42 19.30
N ALA A 26 -31.80 12.84 20.08
CA ALA A 26 -30.42 12.38 19.99
C ALA A 26 -30.18 11.22 20.97
N TRP A 27 -29.74 10.06 20.48
CA TRP A 27 -29.08 9.05 21.28
C TRP A 27 -27.59 9.01 20.94
N SER A 28 -26.79 9.38 21.92
CA SER A 28 -25.33 9.28 21.93
C SER A 28 -24.91 7.82 22.14
N MET A 29 -23.86 7.37 21.44
CA MET A 29 -23.21 6.09 21.69
C MET A 29 -21.83 6.35 22.31
N VAL A 30 -21.73 6.10 23.61
CA VAL A 30 -20.48 6.07 24.38
C VAL A 30 -19.79 4.73 24.11
N VAL A 31 -18.54 4.76 23.62
CA VAL A 31 -17.70 3.58 23.45
C VAL A 31 -16.80 3.42 24.68
N GLY A 32 -17.06 2.40 25.48
CA GLY A 32 -16.17 1.91 26.53
C GLY A 32 -15.54 0.56 26.15
N ARG A 33 -14.21 0.45 26.29
CA ARG A 33 -13.42 -0.79 26.44
C ARG A 33 -13.91 -1.53 27.70
N GLU A 34 -13.85 -2.85 27.89
CA GLU A 34 -12.76 -3.80 27.60
C GLU A 34 -13.25 -5.26 27.84
N ALA A 35 -12.56 -6.22 27.21
CA ALA A 35 -12.29 -7.59 27.67
C ALA A 35 -13.35 -8.74 27.64
N SER A 36 -13.10 -9.66 26.70
CA SER A 36 -12.81 -11.10 26.94
C SER A 36 -13.88 -12.20 26.75
N HIS A 37 -13.44 -13.19 25.94
CA HIS A 37 -13.82 -14.60 25.81
C HIS A 37 -15.15 -15.08 25.18
N GLN A 38 -14.97 -16.03 24.25
CA GLN A 38 -15.92 -16.96 23.60
C GLN A 38 -16.77 -16.44 22.44
N ARG A 39 -16.22 -16.53 21.22
CA ARG A 39 -17.01 -16.63 19.98
C ARG A 39 -17.12 -18.09 19.56
N GLN A 40 -18.27 -18.71 19.79
CA GLN A 40 -18.75 -19.82 18.94
C GLN A 40 -19.57 -19.21 17.78
N PRO A 41 -19.43 -19.72 16.54
CA PRO A 41 -20.07 -19.09 15.39
C PRO A 41 -21.58 -19.37 15.36
N LEU A 42 -22.36 -18.30 15.14
CA LEU A 42 -23.83 -18.25 14.97
C LEU A 42 -24.43 -19.21 13.91
N ILE A 43 -23.60 -19.94 13.16
CA ILE A 43 -24.01 -20.82 12.06
C ILE A 43 -24.65 -22.13 12.58
N TYR A 44 -24.33 -22.55 13.81
CA TYR A 44 -24.91 -23.77 14.40
C TYR A 44 -26.35 -23.57 14.92
N GLY A 45 -26.71 -22.34 15.32
CA GLY A 45 -28.03 -22.04 15.91
C GLY A 45 -29.18 -22.00 14.91
N ILE A 46 -28.91 -21.58 13.66
CA ILE A 46 -29.93 -21.46 12.61
C ILE A 46 -30.27 -22.84 12.01
N ARG A 47 -29.27 -23.72 11.84
CA ARG A 47 -29.46 -25.07 11.27
C ARG A 47 -30.27 -26.01 12.17
N ARG A 48 -30.15 -25.88 13.51
CA ARG A 48 -30.91 -26.69 14.46
C ARG A 48 -32.41 -26.35 14.46
N LYS A 49 -32.75 -25.06 14.27
CA LYS A 49 -34.15 -24.59 14.22
C LYS A 49 -34.89 -25.08 12.96
N GLN A 50 -34.22 -25.12 11.81
CA GLN A 50 -34.83 -25.53 10.54
C GLN A 50 -35.09 -27.05 10.48
N LEU A 51 -34.20 -27.86 11.07
CA LEU A 51 -34.40 -29.30 11.22
C LEU A 51 -35.50 -29.64 12.25
N SER A 52 -35.61 -28.86 13.35
CA SER A 52 -36.70 -29.05 14.32
C SER A 52 -38.08 -28.69 13.78
N TYR A 53 -38.17 -27.69 12.89
CA TYR A 53 -39.44 -27.24 12.31
C TYR A 53 -40.00 -28.26 11.31
N THR A 54 -39.14 -28.86 10.50
CA THR A 54 -39.51 -29.91 9.53
C THR A 54 -39.93 -31.21 10.20
N LEU A 55 -39.24 -31.62 11.28
CA LEU A 55 -39.64 -32.78 12.10
C LEU A 55 -40.98 -32.55 12.83
N SER A 56 -41.25 -31.33 13.29
CA SER A 56 -42.52 -30.99 13.96
C SER A 56 -43.72 -31.04 12.99
N LEU A 57 -43.54 -30.55 11.75
CA LEU A 57 -44.57 -30.62 10.70
C LEU A 57 -44.87 -32.06 10.27
N ALA A 58 -43.84 -32.91 10.18
CA ALA A 58 -44.01 -34.35 9.88
C ALA A 58 -44.71 -35.10 11.03
N ALA A 59 -44.46 -34.72 12.28
CA ALA A 59 -45.14 -35.30 13.43
C ALA A 59 -46.63 -34.88 13.49
N GLN A 60 -46.95 -33.63 13.15
CA GLN A 60 -48.35 -33.14 13.13
C GLN A 60 -49.19 -33.82 12.05
N SER A 61 -48.63 -34.08 10.86
CA SER A 61 -49.36 -34.78 9.79
C SER A 61 -49.60 -36.25 10.14
N ALA A 62 -48.64 -36.94 10.75
CA ALA A 62 -48.82 -38.31 11.25
C ALA A 62 -49.90 -38.40 12.34
N HIS A 63 -49.95 -37.42 13.25
CA HIS A 63 -50.95 -37.39 14.32
C HIS A 63 -52.38 -37.16 13.83
N SER A 64 -52.55 -36.37 12.76
CA SER A 64 -53.83 -36.12 12.09
C SER A 64 -54.38 -37.39 11.40
N VAL A 65 -53.49 -38.13 10.73
CA VAL A 65 -53.84 -39.42 10.09
C VAL A 65 -54.22 -40.47 11.13
N ALA A 66 -53.45 -40.59 12.22
CA ALA A 66 -53.75 -41.52 13.32
C ALA A 66 -55.11 -41.23 14.00
N ARG A 67 -55.44 -39.94 14.21
CA ARG A 67 -56.76 -39.53 14.74
C ARG A 67 -57.90 -39.92 13.82
N THR A 68 -57.72 -39.72 12.51
CA THR A 68 -58.73 -40.07 11.49
C THR A 68 -58.94 -41.59 11.37
N ILE A 69 -57.90 -42.38 11.58
CA ILE A 69 -58.00 -43.85 11.62
C ILE A 69 -58.77 -44.30 12.88
N SER A 70 -58.46 -43.72 14.05
CA SER A 70 -59.11 -44.08 15.32
C SER A 70 -60.61 -43.73 15.38
N THR A 71 -61.07 -42.75 14.61
CA THR A 71 -62.50 -42.39 14.53
C THR A 71 -63.30 -43.27 13.58
N LEU A 72 -62.65 -43.99 12.65
CA LEU A 72 -63.31 -44.89 11.69
C LEU A 72 -63.52 -46.30 12.25
N GLU A 73 -62.67 -46.75 13.18
CA GLU A 73 -62.66 -48.10 13.73
C GLU A 73 -63.95 -48.57 14.45
N PRO A 74 -64.71 -47.73 15.20
CA PRO A 74 -65.92 -48.19 15.89
C PRO A 74 -67.16 -48.33 14.98
N THR A 75 -67.07 -48.01 13.67
CA THR A 75 -68.22 -48.07 12.74
C THR A 75 -68.27 -49.33 11.87
N LEU A 76 -67.32 -50.26 12.03
CA LEU A 76 -67.27 -51.50 11.26
C LEU A 76 -68.00 -52.63 12.01
N PRO A 77 -69.21 -53.05 11.58
CA PRO A 77 -69.87 -54.21 12.17
C PRO A 77 -69.03 -55.47 11.90
N SER A 78 -68.67 -56.20 12.97
CA SER A 78 -68.00 -57.51 12.90
C SER A 78 -68.92 -58.51 12.19
N LEU A 79 -68.58 -58.87 10.96
CA LEU A 79 -69.34 -59.84 10.15
C LEU A 79 -68.58 -61.17 10.15
N ASN A 80 -69.19 -62.21 10.73
CA ASN A 80 -68.64 -63.56 10.67
C ASN A 80 -68.90 -64.17 9.28
N PRO A 81 -67.87 -64.36 8.44
CA PRO A 81 -68.03 -64.61 7.01
C PRO A 81 -68.68 -65.96 6.68
N SER A 82 -68.58 -66.95 7.57
CA SER A 82 -69.18 -68.28 7.40
C SER A 82 -70.71 -68.24 7.49
N LYS A 83 -71.23 -67.54 8.50
CA LYS A 83 -72.67 -67.47 8.81
C LYS A 83 -73.46 -66.61 7.82
N GLU A 84 -72.81 -65.64 7.19
CA GLU A 84 -73.43 -64.81 6.15
C GLU A 84 -73.49 -65.47 4.78
N ARG A 85 -72.52 -66.34 4.45
CA ARG A 85 -72.46 -67.01 3.14
C ARG A 85 -73.62 -67.99 2.96
N SER A 86 -74.05 -68.64 4.03
CA SER A 86 -75.25 -69.51 4.05
C SER A 86 -76.54 -68.71 3.93
N LYS A 87 -76.66 -67.58 4.65
CA LYS A 87 -77.81 -66.66 4.54
C LYS A 87 -77.95 -66.01 3.17
N LEU A 88 -76.84 -65.72 2.49
CA LEU A 88 -76.87 -65.18 1.12
C LEU A 88 -77.29 -66.21 0.06
N LYS A 89 -77.19 -67.52 0.34
CA LYS A 89 -77.54 -68.60 -0.59
C LYS A 89 -78.97 -69.11 -0.40
N PHE A 90 -79.45 -69.17 0.84
CA PHE A 90 -80.75 -69.78 1.18
C PHE A 90 -81.75 -68.82 1.85
N GLY A 91 -81.35 -67.59 2.17
CA GLY A 91 -82.24 -66.60 2.78
C GLY A 91 -83.28 -66.05 1.79
N GLY A 92 -84.40 -65.55 2.32
CA GLY A 92 -85.43 -64.91 1.50
C GLY A 92 -84.92 -63.70 0.73
N LYS A 93 -85.51 -63.42 -0.45
CA LYS A 93 -85.05 -62.43 -1.43
C LYS A 93 -84.71 -61.06 -0.81
N LYS A 94 -85.55 -60.58 0.13
CA LYS A 94 -85.34 -59.30 0.87
C LYS A 94 -84.11 -59.31 1.78
N GLU A 95 -83.77 -60.44 2.40
CA GLU A 95 -82.61 -60.53 3.30
C GLU A 95 -81.30 -60.64 2.52
N GLN A 96 -81.29 -61.37 1.40
CA GLN A 96 -80.13 -61.42 0.50
C GLN A 96 -79.81 -60.04 -0.07
N GLU A 97 -80.83 -59.25 -0.40
CA GLU A 97 -80.66 -57.89 -0.94
C GLU A 97 -80.09 -56.91 0.10
N ARG A 98 -80.56 -56.99 1.35
CA ARG A 98 -79.98 -56.22 2.48
C ARG A 98 -78.51 -56.58 2.73
N LEU A 99 -78.17 -57.87 2.69
CA LEU A 99 -76.79 -58.32 2.87
C LEU A 99 -75.87 -57.92 1.71
N ARG A 100 -76.37 -57.96 0.46
CA ARG A 100 -75.63 -57.45 -0.71
C ARG A 100 -75.38 -55.94 -0.62
N LYS A 101 -76.36 -55.17 -0.13
CA LYS A 101 -76.20 -53.72 0.11
C LYS A 101 -75.12 -53.44 1.16
N ARG A 102 -75.16 -54.13 2.30
CA ARG A 102 -74.14 -54.00 3.36
C ARG A 102 -72.73 -54.37 2.89
N ARG A 103 -72.57 -55.44 2.11
CA ARG A 103 -71.26 -55.81 1.54
C ARG A 103 -70.74 -54.77 0.56
N LYS A 104 -71.60 -54.18 -0.29
CA LYS A 104 -71.19 -53.10 -1.20
C LYS A 104 -70.75 -51.86 -0.43
N GLU A 105 -71.46 -51.49 0.64
CA GLU A 105 -71.09 -50.37 1.51
C GLU A 105 -69.73 -50.63 2.20
N GLN A 106 -69.50 -51.84 2.72
CA GLN A 106 -68.23 -52.22 3.36
C GLN A 106 -67.03 -52.23 2.40
N ILE A 107 -67.22 -52.75 1.18
CA ILE A 107 -66.18 -52.72 0.14
C ILE A 107 -65.89 -51.27 -0.26
N THR A 108 -66.91 -50.43 -0.42
CA THR A 108 -66.75 -49.02 -0.77
C THR A 108 -65.98 -48.26 0.33
N ALA A 109 -66.27 -48.53 1.60
CA ALA A 109 -65.54 -47.96 2.73
C ALA A 109 -64.06 -48.41 2.76
N SER A 110 -63.80 -49.70 2.52
CA SER A 110 -62.45 -50.26 2.50
C SER A 110 -61.60 -49.69 1.34
N VAL A 111 -62.21 -49.52 0.16
CA VAL A 111 -61.55 -48.91 -0.99
C VAL A 111 -61.25 -47.42 -0.73
N ARG A 112 -62.18 -46.67 -0.12
CA ARG A 112 -61.93 -45.27 0.27
C ARG A 112 -60.76 -45.16 1.25
N LEU A 113 -60.67 -46.06 2.23
CA LEU A 113 -59.54 -46.09 3.17
C LEU A 113 -58.20 -46.35 2.47
N LEU A 114 -58.16 -47.31 1.53
CA LEU A 114 -56.95 -47.60 0.75
C LEU A 114 -56.52 -46.44 -0.15
N VAL A 115 -57.47 -45.70 -0.73
CA VAL A 115 -57.15 -44.50 -1.53
C VAL A 115 -56.53 -43.40 -0.67
N LEU A 116 -57.06 -43.17 0.53
CA LEU A 116 -56.50 -42.19 1.48
C LEU A 116 -55.10 -42.56 1.96
N ILE A 117 -54.84 -43.85 2.24
CA ILE A 117 -53.49 -44.34 2.59
C ILE A 117 -52.51 -44.17 1.43
N ARG A 118 -52.96 -44.38 0.18
CA ARG A 118 -52.12 -44.20 -1.00
C ARG A 118 -51.78 -42.73 -1.26
N GLN A 119 -52.73 -41.81 -1.04
CA GLN A 119 -52.51 -40.36 -1.16
C GLN A 119 -51.54 -39.83 -0.09
N SER A 120 -51.63 -40.28 1.16
CA SER A 120 -50.69 -39.88 2.21
C SER A 120 -49.27 -40.40 1.95
N GLY A 121 -49.15 -41.61 1.40
CA GLY A 121 -47.86 -42.19 1.00
C GLY A 121 -47.16 -41.43 -0.14
N THR A 122 -47.89 -40.76 -1.03
CA THR A 122 -47.29 -39.94 -2.10
C THR A 122 -46.83 -38.57 -1.60
N GLU A 123 -47.59 -37.93 -0.69
CA GLU A 123 -47.22 -36.67 -0.04
C GLU A 123 -45.90 -36.81 0.74
N ILE A 124 -45.79 -37.87 1.55
CA ILE A 124 -44.57 -38.14 2.34
C ILE A 124 -43.36 -38.35 1.43
N ARG A 125 -43.53 -39.06 0.30
CA ARG A 125 -42.45 -39.33 -0.66
C ARG A 125 -41.95 -38.05 -1.34
N ASN A 126 -42.85 -37.15 -1.68
CA ASN A 126 -42.50 -35.85 -2.28
C ASN A 126 -41.74 -34.94 -1.31
N ILE A 127 -42.12 -34.92 -0.02
CA ILE A 127 -41.43 -34.14 1.02
C ILE A 127 -39.99 -34.64 1.24
N ILE A 128 -39.79 -35.97 1.26
CA ILE A 128 -38.46 -36.57 1.39
C ILE A 128 -37.59 -36.23 0.16
N GLN A 129 -38.16 -36.28 -1.05
CA GLN A 129 -37.42 -36.01 -2.26
C GLN A 129 -36.94 -34.55 -2.33
N LEU A 130 -37.80 -33.59 -1.96
CA LEU A 130 -37.45 -32.16 -1.91
C LEU A 130 -36.30 -31.86 -0.92
N SER A 131 -36.27 -32.57 0.21
CA SER A 131 -35.21 -32.41 1.21
C SER A 131 -33.89 -33.05 0.77
N VAL A 132 -33.93 -34.19 0.07
CA VAL A 132 -32.74 -34.82 -0.53
C VAL A 132 -32.11 -33.96 -1.63
N ASP A 133 -32.92 -33.36 -2.51
CA ASP A 133 -32.42 -32.53 -3.61
C ASP A 133 -31.82 -31.20 -3.10
N SER A 134 -32.40 -30.63 -2.03
CA SER A 134 -31.83 -29.47 -1.35
C SER A 134 -30.46 -29.78 -0.71
N ILE A 135 -30.30 -30.97 -0.10
CA ILE A 135 -29.02 -31.39 0.49
C ILE A 135 -27.96 -31.64 -0.59
N LYS A 136 -28.33 -32.24 -1.73
CA LYS A 136 -27.39 -32.47 -2.85
C LYS A 136 -26.87 -31.17 -3.46
N ALA A 137 -27.72 -30.16 -3.61
CA ALA A 137 -27.33 -28.85 -4.14
C ALA A 137 -26.35 -28.10 -3.20
N GLU A 138 -26.53 -28.24 -1.88
CA GLU A 138 -25.66 -27.60 -0.90
C GLU A 138 -24.26 -28.26 -0.85
N ILE A 139 -24.19 -29.59 -0.99
CA ILE A 139 -22.93 -30.34 -1.05
C ILE A 139 -22.13 -29.97 -2.30
N SER A 140 -22.77 -29.74 -3.45
CA SER A 140 -22.05 -29.34 -4.67
C SER A 140 -21.48 -27.92 -4.61
N ARG A 141 -22.09 -27.02 -3.81
CA ARG A 141 -21.58 -25.66 -3.57
C ARG A 141 -20.33 -25.67 -2.69
N LEU A 142 -20.30 -26.54 -1.67
CA LEU A 142 -19.13 -26.69 -0.80
C LEU A 142 -17.90 -27.25 -1.55
N GLY A 143 -18.09 -28.17 -2.50
CA GLY A 143 -16.99 -28.73 -3.30
C GLY A 143 -16.27 -27.70 -4.19
N ARG A 144 -16.99 -26.70 -4.74
CA ARG A 144 -16.36 -25.63 -5.56
C ARG A 144 -15.60 -24.61 -4.72
N MET A 145 -15.97 -24.45 -3.46
CA MET A 145 -15.39 -23.46 -2.56
C MET A 145 -14.00 -23.91 -2.04
N TRP A 146 -13.75 -25.22 -1.97
CA TRP A 146 -12.48 -25.79 -1.48
C TRP A 146 -11.32 -25.72 -2.48
N CYS A 147 -11.58 -25.49 -3.77
CA CYS A 147 -10.53 -25.27 -4.78
C CYS A 147 -10.11 -23.81 -4.95
N LEU A 148 -10.99 -22.85 -4.65
CA LEU A 148 -10.70 -21.43 -4.86
C LEU A 148 -9.85 -20.83 -3.75
N ILE A 149 -10.06 -21.27 -2.50
CA ILE A 149 -9.35 -20.77 -1.31
C ILE A 149 -7.81 -21.00 -1.39
N PRO A 150 -7.29 -22.21 -1.72
CA PRO A 150 -5.84 -22.40 -1.82
C PRO A 150 -5.23 -21.63 -3.00
N CYS A 151 -5.95 -21.46 -4.11
CA CYS A 151 -5.48 -20.66 -5.24
C CYS A 151 -5.39 -19.17 -4.90
N THR A 152 -6.38 -18.60 -4.22
CA THR A 152 -6.35 -17.18 -3.83
C THR A 152 -5.28 -16.90 -2.78
N VAL A 153 -5.06 -17.82 -1.83
CA VAL A 153 -4.00 -17.69 -0.82
C VAL A 153 -2.63 -17.81 -1.47
N ALA A 154 -2.43 -18.75 -2.39
CA ALA A 154 -1.17 -18.89 -3.13
C ALA A 154 -0.86 -17.68 -4.00
N THR A 155 -1.86 -17.09 -4.69
CA THR A 155 -1.66 -15.85 -5.46
C THR A 155 -1.35 -14.66 -4.56
N LEU A 156 -1.99 -14.55 -3.40
CA LEU A 156 -1.77 -13.44 -2.46
C LEU A 156 -0.38 -13.51 -1.81
N VAL A 157 0.09 -14.72 -1.48
CA VAL A 157 1.45 -14.94 -0.97
C VAL A 157 2.49 -14.69 -2.07
N LEU A 158 2.24 -15.10 -3.31
CA LEU A 158 3.14 -14.84 -4.44
C LEU A 158 3.25 -13.35 -4.77
N THR A 159 2.16 -12.57 -4.65
CA THR A 159 2.22 -11.10 -4.79
C THR A 159 2.96 -10.43 -3.64
N LEU A 160 2.87 -10.95 -2.41
CA LEU A 160 3.56 -10.38 -1.24
C LEU A 160 5.07 -10.67 -1.23
N VAL A 161 5.50 -11.77 -1.86
CA VAL A 161 6.92 -12.17 -1.94
C VAL A 161 7.63 -11.56 -3.16
N LEU A 162 6.90 -11.17 -4.21
CA LEU A 162 7.46 -10.57 -5.43
C LEU A 162 7.37 -9.03 -5.48
N THR A 163 6.74 -8.37 -4.50
CA THR A 163 6.91 -6.92 -4.40
C THR A 163 8.34 -6.64 -3.95
N PRO A 164 9.19 -6.00 -4.76
CA PRO A 164 10.41 -5.41 -4.22
C PRO A 164 9.98 -4.48 -3.08
N GLN A 165 10.61 -4.63 -1.92
CA GLN A 165 10.54 -3.64 -0.86
C GLN A 165 11.24 -2.38 -1.39
N VAL A 166 10.56 -1.59 -2.22
CA VAL A 166 10.97 -0.23 -2.55
C VAL A 166 10.68 0.61 -1.32
N SER A 167 11.59 0.54 -0.35
CA SER A 167 11.60 1.44 0.79
C SER A 167 12.24 2.74 0.34
N GLY A 168 11.42 3.74 0.04
CA GLY A 168 11.84 5.10 -0.29
C GLY A 168 10.89 5.73 -1.31
N GLU A 169 9.92 6.52 -0.85
CA GLU A 169 9.25 7.46 -1.75
C GLU A 169 10.29 8.49 -2.20
N ASP A 170 10.49 8.69 -3.51
CA ASP A 170 11.42 9.67 -4.08
C ASP A 170 11.07 11.09 -3.61
N LYS A 171 11.69 11.50 -2.49
CA LYS A 171 11.51 12.80 -1.85
C LYS A 171 12.80 13.60 -1.85
N CYS A 172 12.61 14.91 -1.89
CA CYS A 172 13.65 15.88 -1.59
C CYS A 172 13.92 15.92 -0.08
N ILE A 173 15.09 16.43 0.29
CA ILE A 173 15.38 16.82 1.68
C ILE A 173 15.48 18.34 1.86
N TRP A 174 15.65 19.07 0.76
CA TRP A 174 15.62 20.53 0.72
C TRP A 174 14.97 21.08 -0.54
N TYR A 175 14.66 22.37 -0.50
CA TYR A 175 14.32 23.15 -1.69
C TYR A 175 14.46 24.65 -1.44
N GLY A 176 15.37 25.30 -2.16
CA GLY A 176 15.67 26.72 -2.05
C GLY A 176 16.68 27.06 -0.95
N VAL A 177 17.08 28.33 -0.90
CA VAL A 177 18.03 28.87 0.09
C VAL A 177 17.26 29.63 1.18
N CYS A 178 17.57 29.33 2.45
CA CYS A 178 16.85 29.91 3.59
C CYS A 178 17.73 30.72 4.54
N ASN A 179 19.01 30.40 4.62
CA ASN A 179 19.92 31.07 5.52
C ASN A 179 21.25 31.40 4.83
N THR A 180 21.98 32.34 5.40
CA THR A 180 23.36 32.62 5.04
C THR A 180 24.17 32.63 6.32
N ASN A 181 25.20 31.78 6.38
CA ASN A 181 26.02 31.63 7.59
C ASN A 181 26.98 32.83 7.76
N GLN A 182 27.75 32.84 8.85
CA GLN A 182 28.70 33.92 9.16
C GLN A 182 29.81 34.10 8.11
N GLN A 183 30.07 33.08 7.30
CA GLN A 183 31.06 33.08 6.21
C GLN A 183 30.44 33.47 4.86
N ASN A 184 29.20 34.00 4.86
CA ASN A 184 28.42 34.32 3.68
C ASN A 184 28.10 33.12 2.76
N LEU A 185 28.15 31.89 3.30
CA LEU A 185 27.77 30.69 2.56
C LEU A 185 26.28 30.41 2.73
N LYS A 186 25.65 29.98 1.63
CA LYS A 186 24.21 29.71 1.57
C LYS A 186 23.88 28.36 2.21
N GLN A 187 22.82 28.31 3.02
CA GLN A 187 22.29 27.08 3.59
C GLN A 187 20.86 26.84 3.08
N ASP A 188 20.58 25.59 2.75
CA ASP A 188 19.35 25.19 2.09
C ASP A 188 18.17 25.07 3.06
N CYS A 189 16.98 25.39 2.56
CA CYS A 189 15.72 25.23 3.29
C CYS A 189 15.39 23.75 3.47
N TYR A 190 15.07 23.33 4.68
CA TYR A 190 14.54 21.98 4.90
C TYR A 190 13.20 21.80 4.17
N TYR A 191 13.07 20.70 3.42
CA TYR A 191 11.87 20.39 2.66
C TYR A 191 11.80 18.89 2.37
N ASN A 192 10.74 18.23 2.85
CA ASN A 192 10.57 16.77 2.76
C ASN A 192 9.50 16.33 1.74
N GLY A 193 9.18 17.19 0.77
CA GLY A 193 8.18 16.91 -0.25
C GLY A 193 8.78 16.34 -1.54
N THR A 194 7.95 16.24 -2.57
CA THR A 194 8.34 15.76 -3.90
C THR A 194 9.14 16.81 -4.67
N ALA A 195 9.91 16.37 -5.68
CA ALA A 195 10.58 17.27 -6.60
C ALA A 195 9.61 18.30 -7.23
N LYS A 196 10.10 19.51 -7.46
CA LYS A 196 9.31 20.61 -8.05
C LYS A 196 9.80 20.90 -9.46
N GLN A 197 8.89 21.42 -10.28
CA GLN A 197 9.24 21.82 -11.63
C GLN A 197 10.16 23.04 -11.61
N LEU A 198 11.32 22.92 -12.26
CA LEU A 198 12.24 24.02 -12.53
C LEU A 198 11.77 24.72 -13.81
N ASN A 199 11.30 25.96 -13.69
CA ASN A 199 10.75 26.73 -14.82
C ASN A 199 11.74 27.76 -15.41
N ASP A 200 12.79 28.09 -14.65
CA ASP A 200 13.80 29.06 -15.04
C ASP A 200 14.69 28.49 -16.15
N GLN A 201 14.66 29.11 -17.34
CA GLN A 201 15.36 28.61 -18.52
C GLN A 201 16.89 28.72 -18.41
N ASP A 202 17.39 29.75 -17.72
CA ASP A 202 18.83 29.93 -17.52
C ASP A 202 19.37 28.88 -16.55
N ALA A 203 18.61 28.57 -15.49
CA ALA A 203 18.92 27.47 -14.59
C ALA A 203 18.86 26.11 -15.29
N ILE A 204 17.87 25.86 -16.14
CA ILE A 204 17.79 24.63 -16.95
C ILE A 204 19.00 24.52 -17.88
N SER A 205 19.35 25.59 -18.60
CA SER A 205 20.53 25.64 -19.49
C SER A 205 21.83 25.39 -18.73
N THR A 206 21.95 25.97 -17.53
CA THR A 206 23.09 25.74 -16.64
C THR A 206 23.16 24.26 -16.25
N LEU A 207 22.06 23.68 -15.75
CA LEU A 207 21.99 22.26 -15.41
C LEU A 207 22.29 21.35 -16.61
N GLN A 208 21.84 21.68 -17.82
CA GLN A 208 22.20 20.93 -19.03
C GLN A 208 23.72 20.92 -19.26
N GLY A 209 24.40 22.02 -18.97
CA GLY A 209 25.86 22.13 -19.12
C GLY A 209 26.67 21.37 -18.07
N ILE A 210 26.20 21.32 -16.82
CA ILE A 210 26.97 20.77 -15.69
C ILE A 210 26.46 19.42 -15.18
N CYS A 211 25.17 19.16 -15.30
CA CYS A 211 24.46 17.98 -14.81
C CYS A 211 23.48 17.46 -15.88
N PRO A 212 23.96 17.11 -17.09
CA PRO A 212 23.09 16.78 -18.22
C PRO A 212 22.14 15.61 -17.93
N HIS A 213 22.52 14.69 -17.03
CA HIS A 213 21.68 13.56 -16.63
C HIS A 213 20.43 13.94 -15.84
N LEU A 214 20.40 15.14 -15.23
CA LEU A 214 19.22 15.66 -14.52
C LEU A 214 18.22 16.34 -15.47
N VAL A 215 18.61 16.58 -16.73
CA VAL A 215 17.76 17.22 -17.73
C VAL A 215 17.41 16.21 -18.82
N LYS A 216 16.14 16.23 -19.27
CA LYS A 216 15.60 15.27 -20.24
C LYS A 216 16.46 15.16 -21.52
N GLY A 217 16.53 13.94 -22.07
CA GLY A 217 17.13 13.68 -23.39
C GLY A 217 18.57 13.17 -23.37
N PHE A 218 19.19 13.01 -22.20
CA PHE A 218 20.52 12.44 -22.08
C PHE A 218 20.46 10.90 -22.10
N LYS A 219 21.00 10.30 -23.17
CA LYS A 219 21.18 8.85 -23.32
C LYS A 219 22.44 8.40 -22.57
N GLU A 220 22.40 8.40 -21.25
CA GLU A 220 23.32 7.55 -20.49
C GLU A 220 22.67 6.17 -20.35
N PRO A 221 23.46 5.07 -20.30
CA PRO A 221 22.94 3.78 -19.89
C PRO A 221 22.35 3.95 -18.49
N ILE A 222 21.02 3.87 -18.40
CA ILE A 222 20.30 3.93 -17.14
C ILE A 222 20.85 2.80 -16.26
N PRO A 223 21.41 3.08 -15.07
CA PRO A 223 21.78 2.04 -14.12
C PRO A 223 20.54 1.19 -13.85
N TYR A 224 20.72 -0.12 -13.71
CA TYR A 224 19.66 -1.14 -13.61
C TYR A 224 18.65 -0.91 -12.46
N PHE A 225 18.83 0.14 -11.65
CA PHE A 225 18.02 0.48 -10.48
C PHE A 225 17.13 1.73 -10.60
N VAL A 226 17.11 2.47 -11.73
CA VAL A 226 16.19 3.62 -11.85
C VAL A 226 14.78 3.15 -12.25
N PRO A 227 13.72 3.38 -11.44
CA PRO A 227 12.37 2.97 -11.78
C PRO A 227 11.86 3.65 -13.05
N LEU A 228 11.27 2.86 -13.95
CA LEU A 228 10.69 3.28 -15.23
C LEU A 228 9.53 4.30 -15.10
N SER A 229 9.08 4.61 -13.88
CA SER A 229 8.10 5.66 -13.58
C SER A 229 8.64 7.09 -13.76
N SER A 230 9.94 7.28 -13.98
CA SER A 230 10.54 8.60 -14.28
C SER A 230 10.38 9.04 -15.73
N VAL A 231 9.65 8.29 -16.57
CA VAL A 231 9.25 8.77 -17.91
C VAL A 231 8.05 9.73 -17.76
N VAL A 232 8.35 10.93 -17.27
CA VAL A 232 7.42 12.05 -17.16
C VAL A 232 7.48 12.86 -18.45
N ASP A 233 6.32 13.02 -19.08
CA ASP A 233 6.04 13.71 -20.35
C ASP A 233 6.96 14.89 -20.70
N ALA A 234 7.41 14.98 -21.96
CA ALA A 234 8.67 15.53 -22.46
C ALA A 234 8.89 17.06 -22.40
N SER A 235 8.27 17.81 -21.49
CA SER A 235 8.38 19.29 -21.46
C SER A 235 8.85 19.91 -20.12
N GLN A 236 8.91 19.14 -19.04
CA GLN A 236 9.12 19.69 -17.69
C GLN A 236 10.30 19.04 -16.94
N VAL A 237 11.26 19.84 -16.47
CA VAL A 237 12.39 19.37 -15.64
C VAL A 237 11.97 19.46 -14.17
N TYR A 238 12.06 18.35 -13.43
CA TYR A 238 11.77 18.30 -12.00
C TYR A 238 13.05 18.12 -11.22
N THR A 239 13.24 18.91 -10.18
CA THR A 239 14.45 18.87 -9.34
C THR A 239 14.11 19.13 -7.87
N CYS A 240 15.02 18.75 -7.00
CA CYS A 240 14.99 19.14 -5.59
C CYS A 240 15.76 20.44 -5.32
N CYS A 241 16.06 21.24 -6.34
CA CYS A 241 16.77 22.51 -6.19
C CYS A 241 16.06 23.67 -6.89
N SER A 242 16.21 24.88 -6.36
CA SER A 242 15.75 26.11 -7.00
C SER A 242 16.79 26.65 -8.00
N ALA A 243 16.39 27.59 -8.85
CA ALA A 243 17.30 28.31 -9.75
C ALA A 243 18.48 28.97 -9.01
N GLU A 244 18.25 29.50 -7.80
CA GLU A 244 19.32 30.05 -6.96
C GLU A 244 20.34 28.98 -6.55
N GLN A 245 19.88 27.79 -6.15
CA GLN A 245 20.76 26.68 -5.80
C GLN A 245 21.56 26.16 -7.00
N VAL A 246 20.97 26.15 -8.20
CA VAL A 246 21.71 25.84 -9.44
C VAL A 246 22.86 26.82 -9.66
N GLY A 247 22.62 28.12 -9.46
CA GLY A 247 23.66 29.14 -9.55
C GLY A 247 24.79 28.94 -8.53
N VAL A 248 24.43 28.63 -7.28
CA VAL A 248 25.40 28.31 -6.22
C VAL A 248 26.21 27.07 -6.56
N LEU A 249 25.56 25.99 -7.01
CA LEU A 249 26.23 24.76 -7.45
C LEU A 249 27.24 25.05 -8.57
N SER A 250 26.81 25.75 -9.62
CA SER A 250 27.65 26.09 -10.77
C SER A 250 28.90 26.89 -10.37
N SER A 251 28.77 27.82 -9.42
CA SER A 251 29.90 28.59 -8.89
C SER A 251 30.89 27.69 -8.14
N ASN A 252 30.38 26.85 -7.24
CA ASN A 252 31.20 25.98 -6.39
C ASN A 252 31.98 24.93 -7.20
N ILE A 253 31.34 24.31 -8.19
CA ILE A 253 32.01 23.31 -9.04
C ILE A 253 33.04 23.95 -9.98
N GLY A 254 32.90 25.23 -10.36
CA GLY A 254 33.88 25.94 -11.17
C GLY A 254 35.25 26.01 -10.51
N LEU A 255 35.26 26.19 -9.18
CA LEU A 255 36.48 26.12 -8.37
C LEU A 255 37.07 24.70 -8.36
N ALA A 256 36.25 23.68 -8.11
CA ALA A 256 36.68 22.28 -8.10
C ALA A 256 37.25 21.84 -9.46
N LYS A 257 36.59 22.22 -10.56
CA LYS A 257 37.03 21.95 -11.94
C LYS A 257 38.43 22.49 -12.19
N THR A 258 38.73 23.69 -11.70
CA THR A 258 40.04 24.33 -11.86
C THR A 258 41.16 23.52 -11.18
N LEU A 259 40.90 22.98 -9.99
CA LEU A 259 41.85 22.16 -9.24
C LEU A 259 42.07 20.78 -9.88
N MET A 260 41.02 20.19 -10.46
CA MET A 260 41.02 18.81 -10.98
C MET A 260 41.17 18.72 -12.51
N THR A 261 41.61 19.80 -13.17
CA THR A 261 41.71 19.90 -14.65
C THR A 261 42.53 18.81 -15.33
N ARG A 262 43.49 18.19 -14.62
CA ARG A 262 44.37 17.15 -15.20
C ARG A 262 43.67 15.81 -15.45
N CYS A 263 42.58 15.49 -14.74
CA CYS A 263 41.77 14.29 -14.98
C CYS A 263 40.29 14.65 -14.94
N ALA A 264 39.69 14.78 -16.13
CA ALA A 264 38.28 15.12 -16.27
C ALA A 264 37.35 14.06 -15.67
N THR A 265 37.73 12.78 -15.72
CA THR A 265 36.94 11.68 -15.15
C THR A 265 36.83 11.76 -13.63
N CYS A 266 37.95 12.01 -12.93
CA CYS A 266 37.94 12.27 -11.48
C CYS A 266 36.97 13.40 -11.11
N TYR A 267 37.08 14.54 -11.81
CA TYR A 267 36.18 15.67 -11.60
C TYR A 267 34.72 15.29 -11.87
N LYS A 268 34.43 14.56 -12.94
CA LYS A 268 33.06 14.19 -13.33
C LYS A 268 32.43 13.17 -12.37
N ASN A 269 33.21 12.23 -11.81
CA ASN A 269 32.73 11.34 -10.74
C ASN A 269 32.21 12.17 -9.56
N LEU A 270 33.00 13.16 -9.11
CA LEU A 270 32.60 14.05 -8.02
C LEU A 270 31.42 14.95 -8.38
N LEU A 271 31.44 15.49 -9.60
CA LEU A 271 30.36 16.36 -10.10
C LEU A 271 29.02 15.61 -10.13
N ARG A 272 29.02 14.35 -10.56
CA ARG A 272 27.81 13.52 -10.60
C ARG A 272 27.17 13.41 -9.22
N GLN A 273 27.95 13.13 -8.18
CA GLN A 273 27.47 13.17 -6.80
C GLN A 273 26.86 14.52 -6.44
N LEU A 274 27.59 15.61 -6.70
CA LEU A 274 27.20 16.95 -6.27
C LEU A 274 25.92 17.41 -6.97
N CYS A 275 25.73 17.00 -8.23
CA CYS A 275 24.49 17.18 -8.96
C CYS A 275 23.32 16.47 -8.28
N ASP A 276 23.46 15.17 -7.97
CA ASP A 276 22.37 14.39 -7.38
C ASP A 276 22.10 14.78 -5.93
N PHE A 277 23.15 15.06 -5.16
CA PHE A 277 23.11 15.65 -3.83
C PHE A 277 22.31 16.96 -3.84
N THR A 278 22.61 17.87 -4.77
CA THR A 278 21.98 19.21 -4.79
C THR A 278 20.57 19.21 -5.38
N CYS A 279 20.39 18.52 -6.50
CA CYS A 279 19.22 18.69 -7.37
C CYS A 279 18.49 17.38 -7.72
N GLY A 280 19.07 16.22 -7.39
CA GLY A 280 18.47 14.92 -7.70
C GLY A 280 17.10 14.73 -7.05
N THR A 281 16.20 14.00 -7.70
CA THR A 281 14.81 13.83 -7.22
C THR A 281 14.65 12.81 -6.10
N PHE A 282 15.72 12.07 -5.79
CA PHE A 282 15.74 10.92 -4.88
C PHE A 282 16.67 11.15 -3.66
N GLN A 283 16.94 12.41 -3.31
CA GLN A 283 17.85 12.79 -2.20
C GLN A 283 17.61 12.01 -0.90
N SER A 284 16.34 11.84 -0.52
CA SER A 284 15.95 11.14 0.71
C SER A 284 16.37 9.68 0.78
N GLN A 285 16.76 9.06 -0.34
CA GLN A 285 17.27 7.69 -0.35
C GLN A 285 18.64 7.60 0.33
N PHE A 286 19.53 8.58 0.10
CA PHE A 286 20.93 8.52 0.53
C PHE A 286 21.35 9.65 1.48
N MET A 287 20.44 10.57 1.82
CA MET A 287 20.71 11.75 2.64
C MET A 287 19.77 11.81 3.84
N VAL A 288 20.33 12.04 5.04
CA VAL A 288 19.59 12.11 6.30
C VAL A 288 19.89 13.43 7.01
N PRO A 289 18.91 14.35 7.15
CA PRO A 289 19.06 15.55 7.96
C PRO A 289 19.26 15.19 9.44
N VAL A 290 20.40 15.59 10.01
CA VAL A 290 20.74 15.36 11.42
C VAL A 290 20.53 16.62 12.26
N GLY A 291 20.73 17.79 11.64
CA GLY A 291 20.55 19.10 12.26
C GLY A 291 19.68 20.00 11.42
N ILE A 292 18.56 20.44 11.98
CA ILE A 292 17.63 21.41 11.38
C ILE A 292 17.47 22.57 12.37
N LYS A 293 17.59 23.81 11.87
CA LYS A 293 17.48 25.02 12.70
C LYS A 293 16.48 26.01 12.09
N PRO A 294 15.73 26.75 12.92
CA PRO A 294 14.85 27.80 12.44
C PRO A 294 15.65 29.03 11.99
N THR A 295 15.21 29.66 10.90
CA THR A 295 15.70 30.98 10.47
C THR A 295 15.35 32.05 11.50
N THR A 296 16.11 33.15 11.54
CA THR A 296 15.79 34.32 12.37
C THR A 296 14.72 35.22 11.75
N GLY A 297 14.59 35.21 10.42
CA GLY A 297 13.61 36.00 9.68
C GLY A 297 12.18 35.47 9.81
N ILE A 298 11.21 36.38 9.68
CA ILE A 298 9.79 36.07 9.56
C ILE A 298 9.40 36.10 8.07
N TYR A 299 8.73 35.06 7.61
CA TYR A 299 8.29 34.88 6.24
C TYR A 299 6.76 34.88 6.18
N ALA A 300 6.24 35.42 5.08
CA ALA A 300 4.85 35.29 4.69
C ALA A 300 4.82 34.96 3.19
N SER A 301 3.83 34.17 2.76
CA SER A 301 3.65 33.84 1.35
C SER A 301 2.17 33.89 1.00
N ALA A 302 1.84 34.07 -0.29
CA ALA A 302 0.45 34.06 -0.74
C ALA A 302 -0.29 32.77 -0.34
N ASP A 303 0.44 31.64 -0.33
CA ASP A 303 -0.09 30.31 0.01
C ASP A 303 -0.13 30.04 1.51
N THR A 304 0.58 30.83 2.31
CA THR A 304 0.62 30.71 3.78
C THR A 304 0.53 32.11 4.38
N PRO A 305 -0.71 32.64 4.55
CA PRO A 305 -0.95 34.04 4.94
C PRO A 305 -0.48 34.39 6.36
N CYS A 306 -0.20 33.38 7.19
CA CYS A 306 0.31 33.57 8.54
C CYS A 306 1.83 33.74 8.51
N GLU A 307 2.34 34.65 9.34
CA GLU A 307 3.77 34.77 9.60
C GLU A 307 4.34 33.46 10.16
N TYR A 308 5.41 32.96 9.54
CA TYR A 308 6.10 31.75 9.97
C TYR A 308 7.62 31.89 9.83
N ARG A 309 8.37 30.99 10.46
CA ARG A 309 9.82 30.87 10.24
C ARG A 309 10.07 29.66 9.34
N LYS A 310 11.02 29.78 8.43
CA LYS A 310 11.52 28.62 7.68
C LYS A 310 12.56 27.89 8.50
N ASP A 311 12.78 26.63 8.17
CA ASP A 311 13.87 25.85 8.73
C ASP A 311 14.95 25.64 7.67
N TYR A 312 16.21 25.60 8.09
CA TYR A 312 17.35 25.31 7.23
C TYR A 312 18.16 24.13 7.78
N ILE A 313 18.85 23.43 6.89
CA ILE A 313 19.72 22.30 7.25
C ILE A 313 21.07 22.83 7.74
N ASP A 314 21.48 22.35 8.91
CA ASP A 314 22.71 22.73 9.60
C ASP A 314 23.68 21.55 9.76
N GLU A 315 23.16 20.32 9.71
CA GLU A 315 23.96 19.10 9.70
C GLU A 315 23.26 17.99 8.91
N LEU A 316 24.03 17.24 8.12
CA LEU A 316 23.52 16.23 7.21
C LEU A 316 24.43 14.99 7.17
N ASP A 317 23.85 13.80 7.22
CA ASP A 317 24.54 12.55 6.91
C ASP A 317 24.30 12.18 5.43
N VAL A 318 25.37 11.81 4.71
CA VAL A 318 25.31 11.38 3.31
C VAL A 318 25.91 9.99 3.20
N HIS A 319 25.11 9.03 2.74
CA HIS A 319 25.51 7.63 2.63
C HIS A 319 25.96 7.31 1.21
N LEU A 320 27.16 6.76 1.07
CA LEU A 320 27.76 6.33 -0.19
C LEU A 320 28.04 4.83 -0.13
N SER A 321 27.85 4.13 -1.25
CA SER A 321 28.33 2.75 -1.35
C SER A 321 29.85 2.71 -1.26
N MET A 322 30.40 1.55 -0.87
CA MET A 322 31.85 1.35 -0.90
C MET A 322 32.40 1.53 -2.31
N ASP A 323 31.77 0.90 -3.30
CA ASP A 323 32.23 0.93 -4.69
C ASP A 323 32.28 2.35 -5.24
N TYR A 324 31.24 3.16 -4.99
CA TYR A 324 31.22 4.55 -5.43
C TYR A 324 32.22 5.42 -4.66
N GLY A 325 32.23 5.34 -3.33
CA GLY A 325 33.10 6.16 -2.48
C GLY A 325 34.58 5.90 -2.74
N PHE A 326 34.99 4.63 -2.73
CA PHE A 326 36.37 4.26 -3.03
C PHE A 326 36.72 4.44 -4.51
N GLY A 327 35.81 4.12 -5.43
CA GLY A 327 36.02 4.32 -6.86
C GLY A 327 36.26 5.79 -7.22
N THR A 328 35.47 6.70 -6.67
CA THR A 328 35.63 8.15 -6.86
C THR A 328 36.98 8.62 -6.32
N TYR A 329 37.33 8.25 -5.08
CA TYR A 329 38.64 8.60 -4.50
C TYR A 329 39.80 8.05 -5.34
N ASN A 330 39.74 6.78 -5.74
CA ASN A 330 40.80 6.12 -6.50
C ASN A 330 41.02 6.80 -7.85
N SER A 331 39.94 7.22 -8.52
CA SER A 331 40.02 8.01 -9.77
C SER A 331 40.80 9.33 -9.62
N CYS A 332 40.89 9.87 -8.40
CA CYS A 332 41.57 11.14 -8.10
C CYS A 332 42.96 10.97 -7.47
N SER A 333 43.28 9.80 -6.91
CA SER A 333 44.43 9.54 -6.03
C SER A 333 45.83 9.74 -6.65
N ALA A 334 45.92 9.70 -7.98
CA ALA A 334 47.16 9.92 -8.74
C ALA A 334 47.16 11.26 -9.50
N VAL A 335 46.09 12.07 -9.40
CA VAL A 335 45.94 13.31 -10.15
C VAL A 335 46.77 14.41 -9.50
N SER A 336 47.70 15.01 -10.25
CA SER A 336 48.51 16.14 -9.80
C SER A 336 47.77 17.47 -9.91
N LEU A 337 47.95 18.34 -8.92
CA LEU A 337 47.53 19.74 -8.94
C LEU A 337 48.41 20.55 -9.88
N VAL A 338 47.77 21.39 -10.70
CA VAL A 338 48.47 22.26 -11.66
C VAL A 338 49.36 23.29 -10.96
N SER A 339 48.95 23.79 -9.79
CA SER A 339 49.59 24.91 -9.11
C SER A 339 50.83 24.52 -8.29
N SER A 340 50.85 23.32 -7.69
CA SER A 340 51.88 22.90 -6.73
C SER A 340 52.61 21.61 -7.11
N GLY A 341 52.11 20.84 -8.08
CA GLY A 341 52.65 19.53 -8.44
C GLY A 341 52.35 18.41 -7.43
N GLY A 342 51.80 18.71 -6.26
CA GLY A 342 51.29 17.73 -5.29
C GLY A 342 50.01 17.06 -5.79
N LYS A 343 49.49 16.05 -5.07
CA LYS A 343 48.26 15.36 -5.49
C LYS A 343 47.01 16.15 -5.11
N VAL A 344 45.96 16.05 -5.92
CA VAL A 344 44.62 16.63 -5.64
C VAL A 344 44.10 16.13 -4.30
N THR A 345 44.22 14.82 -4.04
CA THR A 345 43.77 14.22 -2.77
C THR A 345 44.50 14.79 -1.56
N ASP A 346 45.78 15.15 -1.69
CA ASP A 346 46.56 15.71 -0.58
C ASP A 346 46.04 17.10 -0.20
N ALA A 347 45.66 17.92 -1.19
CA ALA A 347 45.01 19.21 -0.94
C ALA A 347 43.61 19.07 -0.34
N MET A 348 42.94 17.95 -0.57
CA MET A 348 41.64 17.62 0.01
C MET A 348 41.78 16.82 1.32
N CYS A 349 42.97 16.73 1.89
CA CYS A 349 43.26 16.01 3.15
C CYS A 349 44.22 16.78 4.08
N ILE A 350 44.48 18.08 3.80
CA ILE A 350 45.58 18.87 4.38
C ILE A 350 45.66 18.81 5.91
N HIS A 351 44.52 18.79 6.59
CA HIS A 351 44.45 18.87 8.05
C HIS A 351 44.91 17.61 8.81
N GLN A 352 45.05 16.45 8.15
CA GLN A 352 45.49 15.20 8.78
C GLN A 352 46.87 14.71 8.30
N GLY A 353 47.59 15.55 7.55
CA GLY A 353 48.86 15.20 6.92
C GLY A 353 48.68 14.64 5.51
N GLN A 354 49.61 14.98 4.60
CA GLN A 354 49.56 14.55 3.18
C GLN A 354 49.77 13.03 3.04
N THR A 355 50.53 12.40 3.94
CA THR A 355 50.73 10.94 3.94
C THR A 355 49.53 10.22 4.55
N GLY A 356 48.82 9.43 3.75
CA GLY A 356 47.72 8.59 4.21
C GLY A 356 46.32 9.23 4.09
N CYS A 357 46.11 10.10 3.10
CA CYS A 357 44.76 10.48 2.69
C CYS A 357 44.00 9.22 2.22
N SER A 358 42.83 8.92 2.80
CA SER A 358 41.93 7.82 2.39
C SER A 358 40.63 8.40 1.81
N ALA A 359 39.76 7.55 1.26
CA ALA A 359 38.46 7.97 0.75
C ALA A 359 37.61 8.67 1.83
N GLU A 360 37.56 8.11 3.04
CA GLU A 360 36.83 8.67 4.18
C GLU A 360 37.38 10.04 4.60
N ARG A 361 38.71 10.20 4.58
CA ARG A 361 39.35 11.48 4.90
C ARG A 361 39.10 12.53 3.81
N PHE A 362 39.14 12.10 2.55
CA PHE A 362 38.87 12.95 1.39
C PHE A 362 37.45 13.51 1.44
N PHE A 363 36.43 12.65 1.56
CA PHE A 363 35.04 13.09 1.71
C PHE A 363 34.80 13.80 3.04
N GLY A 364 35.44 13.35 4.13
CA GLY A 364 35.36 13.99 5.43
C GLY A 364 35.83 15.44 5.41
N TYR A 365 36.90 15.76 4.67
CA TYR A 365 37.32 17.15 4.48
C TYR A 365 36.32 17.96 3.64
N MET A 366 35.77 17.36 2.57
CA MET A 366 34.74 18.00 1.74
C MET A 366 33.49 18.39 2.52
N GLY A 367 33.16 17.66 3.58
CA GLY A 367 32.00 17.93 4.43
C GLY A 367 32.29 18.66 5.73
N SER A 368 33.54 18.99 6.05
CA SER A 368 33.90 19.52 7.36
C SER A 368 33.92 21.05 7.41
N THR A 369 32.97 21.65 8.13
CA THR A 369 32.97 23.11 8.40
C THR A 369 34.17 23.56 9.24
N LYS A 370 34.75 22.64 10.01
CA LYS A 370 35.92 22.89 10.86
C LYS A 370 37.21 23.05 10.06
N TYR A 371 37.36 22.28 8.99
CA TYR A 371 38.62 22.19 8.24
C TYR A 371 38.54 22.79 6.85
N ASN A 372 37.34 22.93 6.30
CA ASN A 372 37.10 23.48 4.97
C ASN A 372 36.11 24.65 5.07
N SER A 373 36.64 25.86 4.93
CA SER A 373 35.87 27.10 5.02
C SER A 373 34.94 27.35 3.82
N LEU A 374 34.92 26.45 2.84
CA LEU A 374 34.03 26.50 1.67
C LEU A 374 32.74 25.70 1.89
N VAL A 375 32.64 24.96 3.01
CA VAL A 375 31.46 24.14 3.32
C VAL A 375 30.45 24.96 4.11
N PRO A 376 29.20 25.11 3.64
CA PRO A 376 28.21 25.97 4.29
C PRO A 376 27.70 25.44 5.64
N PHE A 377 27.66 24.12 5.80
CA PHE A 377 27.14 23.40 6.97
C PHE A 377 27.79 22.01 7.08
N GLN A 378 27.69 21.34 8.23
CA GLN A 378 28.40 20.08 8.44
C GLN A 378 27.79 18.94 7.62
N ILE A 379 28.60 18.24 6.81
CA ILE A 379 28.21 17.07 6.04
C ILE A 379 29.05 15.88 6.49
N ASN A 380 28.40 14.84 6.98
CA ASN A 380 29.03 13.62 7.45
C ASN A 380 28.88 12.53 6.39
N TYR A 381 29.90 12.36 5.56
CA TYR A 381 29.94 11.27 4.60
C TYR A 381 30.14 9.93 5.32
N LYS A 382 29.26 8.96 5.05
CA LYS A 382 29.29 7.59 5.55
C LYS A 382 29.50 6.67 4.35
N ILE A 383 30.67 6.06 4.24
CA ILE A 383 31.00 5.10 3.18
C ILE A 383 30.85 3.70 3.76
N GLY A 384 30.01 2.86 3.16
CA GLY A 384 29.81 1.50 3.65
C GLY A 384 28.38 0.99 3.53
N ASP A 385 28.23 -0.29 3.83
CA ASP A 385 26.94 -1.00 3.76
C ASP A 385 26.15 -0.88 5.08
N ASP A 386 26.72 -0.25 6.11
CA ASP A 386 26.11 -0.08 7.43
C ASP A 386 25.09 1.08 7.49
N ALA A 387 24.40 1.35 6.38
CA ALA A 387 23.37 2.38 6.33
C ALA A 387 22.16 1.98 7.21
N PRO A 388 21.52 2.94 7.90
CA PRO A 388 20.31 2.67 8.68
C PRO A 388 19.19 2.06 7.84
N ASP A 389 18.27 1.34 8.48
CA ASP A 389 17.10 0.75 7.81
C ASP A 389 16.34 1.80 6.99
N GLY A 390 16.14 1.51 5.70
CA GLY A 390 15.43 2.38 4.77
C GLY A 390 16.28 3.44 4.07
N ILE A 391 17.59 3.50 4.34
CA ILE A 391 18.55 4.31 3.60
C ILE A 391 19.25 3.44 2.54
N ILE A 392 19.23 3.91 1.29
CA ILE A 392 19.91 3.30 0.15
C ILE A 392 21.13 4.18 -0.14
N PRO A 393 22.36 3.71 0.12
CA PRO A 393 23.56 4.47 -0.19
C PRO A 393 23.63 4.87 -1.66
N TYR A 394 24.19 6.05 -1.94
CA TYR A 394 24.43 6.50 -3.30
C TYR A 394 25.45 5.60 -3.99
N ASP A 395 25.03 4.98 -5.09
CA ASP A 395 25.75 3.88 -5.75
C ASP A 395 25.78 4.04 -7.28
N GLU A 396 26.15 5.23 -7.75
CA GLU A 396 26.45 5.42 -9.17
C GLU A 396 27.78 4.75 -9.54
N THR A 397 28.03 4.54 -10.83
CA THR A 397 29.30 3.95 -11.27
C THR A 397 30.42 5.01 -11.29
N ALA A 398 31.42 4.85 -10.43
CA ALA A 398 32.64 5.65 -10.48
C ALA A 398 33.57 5.14 -11.59
N ILE A 399 33.92 6.00 -12.54
CA ILE A 399 34.74 5.65 -13.70
C ILE A 399 36.24 5.85 -13.36
N PRO A 400 37.12 4.86 -13.61
CA PRO A 400 38.56 5.01 -13.41
C PRO A 400 39.17 6.11 -14.28
N CYS A 401 40.21 6.80 -13.79
CA CYS A 401 40.79 7.97 -14.49
C CYS A 401 41.36 7.64 -15.87
N GLU A 402 41.77 6.39 -16.10
CA GLU A 402 42.28 5.90 -17.38
C GLU A 402 41.18 5.74 -18.45
N GLN A 403 39.90 5.81 -18.04
CA GLN A 403 38.76 5.69 -18.94
C GLN A 403 38.10 7.06 -19.18
N PRO A 404 37.66 7.35 -20.41
CA PRO A 404 36.89 8.54 -20.69
C PRO A 404 35.52 8.43 -20.00
N TYR A 405 35.08 9.51 -19.37
CA TYR A 405 33.78 9.56 -18.69
C TYR A 405 32.60 9.47 -19.67
N ASP A 406 32.75 10.06 -20.87
CA ASP A 406 31.70 10.04 -21.90
C ASP A 406 31.92 8.84 -22.84
N VAL A 407 31.63 7.63 -22.37
CA VAL A 407 31.33 6.54 -23.31
C VAL A 407 29.83 6.59 -23.55
N SER A 408 29.40 7.47 -24.46
CA SER A 408 28.20 7.13 -25.23
C SER A 408 28.46 5.73 -25.74
N THR A 409 27.59 4.77 -25.42
CA THR A 409 27.59 3.44 -26.01
C THR A 409 27.75 3.58 -27.52
N THR A 410 28.97 3.40 -28.01
CA THR A 410 29.24 3.02 -29.39
C THR A 410 28.83 1.56 -29.48
N PHE A 411 27.53 1.35 -29.43
CA PHE A 411 26.84 0.15 -29.87
C PHE A 411 25.61 0.65 -30.62
N MET A 412 25.78 0.88 -31.91
CA MET A 412 25.06 0.14 -32.95
C MET A 412 25.36 0.72 -34.35
N TYR A 413 25.84 -0.19 -35.20
CA TYR A 413 26.16 -0.13 -36.64
C TYR A 413 27.51 0.44 -37.06
#